data_AF-E4RW76-F1
#
_entry.id   AF-E4RW76-F1
#
_cell.length_a   1.000
_cell.length_b   1.000
_cell.length_c   1.000
_cell.angle_alpha   90.00
_cell.angle_beta   90.00
_cell.angle_gamma   90.00
#
_symmetry.space_group_name_H-M   'P 1'
#
loop_
_entity.id
_entity.type
_entity.pdbx_description
1 polymer ?
#
loop_
_entity_poly.entity_id
_entity_poly.type
_entity_poly.pdbx_seq_one_letter_code
_entity_poly.pdbx_strand_id
1 'polypeptide(L)'
;MKYLLFLTPFFLFNSSKNDPMDRFAEIEILPGHLETYLAFLNEEAKASLEKEDGVLCIHPTVKGNHVRMLEVEAAYQAHFLHYKNAKTDRIKSLV
;
A
#
# COMPACT_ATOMS: atom_id res chain seq x y z
N MET A 1 0.42 8.57 -39.93
CA MET A 1 1.76 8.49 -39.31
C MET A 1 1.60 9.06 -37.90
N LYS A 2 1.99 8.44 -36.79
CA LYS A 2 2.94 7.38 -36.45
C LYS A 2 2.60 6.95 -35.01
N TYR A 3 2.57 5.66 -34.73
CA TYR A 3 2.24 5.09 -33.42
C TYR A 3 3.23 5.51 -32.32
N LEU A 4 2.78 5.60 -31.06
CA LEU A 4 3.67 5.46 -29.91
C LEU A 4 2.98 4.61 -28.83
N LEU A 5 3.27 3.32 -28.87
CA LEU A 5 3.02 2.36 -27.80
C LEU A 5 3.89 2.75 -26.60
N PHE A 6 3.28 3.15 -25.49
CA PHE A 6 3.97 3.21 -24.20
C PHE A 6 4.14 1.78 -23.68
N LEU A 7 5.27 1.18 -24.02
CA LEU A 7 5.80 0.00 -23.36
C LEU A 7 6.26 0.44 -21.96
N THR A 8 5.45 0.23 -20.93
CA THR A 8 5.93 0.37 -19.56
C THR A 8 6.91 -0.79 -19.31
N PRO A 9 8.15 -0.52 -18.87
CA PRO A 9 9.05 -1.60 -18.50
C PRO A 9 8.47 -2.25 -17.26
N PHE A 10 7.96 -3.47 -17.43
CA PHE A 10 7.68 -4.37 -16.31
C PHE A 10 9.05 -4.68 -15.69
N PHE A 11 9.43 -3.92 -14.66
CA PHE A 11 10.59 -4.28 -13.84
C PHE A 11 10.26 -5.63 -13.19
N LEU A 12 10.82 -6.71 -13.74
CA LEU A 12 10.88 -8.01 -13.10
C LEU A 12 11.83 -7.90 -11.91
N PHE A 13 11.31 -7.40 -10.80
CA PHE A 13 12.02 -7.40 -9.52
C PHE A 13 12.05 -8.84 -9.01
N ASN A 14 13.18 -9.53 -9.21
CA ASN A 14 13.44 -10.81 -8.54
C ASN A 14 13.82 -10.50 -7.09
N SER A 15 12.84 -10.30 -6.22
CA SER A 15 13.06 -10.26 -4.78
C SER A 15 13.24 -11.69 -4.28
N SER A 16 14.39 -11.99 -3.67
CA SER A 16 14.55 -13.20 -2.86
C SER A 16 13.53 -13.17 -1.72
N LYS A 17 13.05 -14.33 -1.26
CA LYS A 17 12.13 -14.42 -0.09
C LYS A 17 12.65 -13.74 1.18
N ASN A 18 13.93 -13.39 1.20
CA ASN A 18 14.64 -12.77 2.31
C ASN A 18 15.25 -11.41 1.93
N ASP A 19 14.70 -10.68 0.96
CA ASP A 19 15.09 -9.29 0.72
C ASP A 19 14.07 -8.35 1.39
N PRO A 20 14.51 -7.21 1.95
CA PRO A 20 13.59 -6.16 2.35
C PRO A 20 12.65 -5.79 1.21
N MET A 21 11.37 -5.61 1.54
CA MET A 21 10.33 -5.31 0.57
C MET A 21 9.81 -3.89 0.79
N ASP A 22 9.94 -3.06 -0.25
CA ASP A 22 9.30 -1.75 -0.31
C ASP A 22 8.04 -1.86 -1.16
N ARG A 23 6.88 -1.42 -0.63
CA ARG A 23 5.62 -1.39 -1.36
C ARG A 23 5.10 0.04 -1.46
N PHE A 24 4.55 0.34 -2.62
CA PHE A 24 3.83 1.58 -2.87
C PHE A 24 2.41 1.24 -3.30
N ALA A 25 1.44 1.94 -2.70
CA ALA A 25 0.04 1.86 -3.10
C ALA A 25 -0.54 3.27 -3.24
N GLU A 26 -1.39 3.47 -4.25
CA GLU A 26 -2.25 4.65 -4.35
C GLU A 26 -3.72 4.23 -4.31
N ILE A 27 -4.48 4.89 -3.44
CA ILE A 27 -5.87 4.54 -3.13
C ILE A 27 -6.71 5.79 -3.30
N GLU A 28 -7.71 5.74 -4.19
CA GLU A 28 -8.72 6.79 -4.27
C GLU A 28 -9.89 6.45 -3.33
N ILE A 29 -10.22 7.38 -2.45
CA ILE A 29 -11.28 7.22 -1.44
C ILE A 29 -12.58 7.87 -1.93
N LEU A 30 -13.72 7.24 -1.64
CA LEU A 30 -15.02 7.83 -1.94
C LEU A 30 -15.21 9.15 -1.18
N PRO A 31 -15.87 10.17 -1.79
CA PRO A 31 -16.14 11.44 -1.13
C PRO A 31 -16.83 11.26 0.23
N GLY A 32 -16.40 12.02 1.24
CA GLY A 32 -16.96 11.95 2.60
C GLY A 32 -16.42 10.82 3.48
N HIS A 33 -15.54 9.94 2.96
CA HIS A 33 -14.98 8.82 3.73
C HIS A 33 -13.52 8.97 4.14
N LEU A 34 -12.84 10.04 3.73
CA LEU A 34 -11.40 10.23 3.93
C LEU A 34 -11.00 10.22 5.41
N GLU A 35 -11.67 10.99 6.26
CA GLU A 35 -11.33 11.08 7.69
C GLU A 35 -11.48 9.72 8.38
N THR A 36 -12.62 9.07 8.16
CA THR A 36 -12.89 7.72 8.65
C THR A 36 -11.84 6.72 8.17
N TYR A 37 -11.46 6.79 6.90
CA TYR A 37 -10.43 5.93 6.33
C TYR A 37 -9.07 6.14 6.98
N LEU A 38 -8.65 7.40 7.19
CA LEU A 38 -7.38 7.74 7.84
C LEU A 38 -7.35 7.30 9.32
N ALA A 39 -8.48 7.37 10.02
CA ALA A 39 -8.58 6.87 11.40
C ALA A 39 -8.30 5.36 11.47
N PHE A 40 -8.93 4.57 10.58
CA PHE A 40 -8.65 3.13 10.47
C PHE A 40 -7.20 2.86 10.06
N LEU A 41 -6.70 3.58 9.06
CA LEU A 41 -5.34 3.40 8.57
C LEU A 41 -4.29 3.64 9.68
N ASN A 42 -4.49 4.66 10.51
CA ASN A 42 -3.59 4.94 11.62
C ASN A 42 -3.65 3.88 12.73
N GLU A 43 -4.85 3.34 13.02
CA GLU A 43 -5.02 2.27 14.00
C GLU A 43 -4.32 0.98 13.55
N GLU A 44 -4.53 0.59 12.29
CA GLU A 44 -3.92 -0.58 11.68
C GLU A 44 -2.40 -0.40 11.58
N ALA A 45 -1.90 0.74 11.09
CA ALA A 45 -0.47 1.01 10.99
C ALA A 45 0.23 0.92 12.35
N LYS A 46 -0.40 1.45 13.40
CA LYS A 46 0.10 1.32 14.77
C LYS A 46 0.11 -0.14 15.22
N ALA A 47 -0.97 -0.88 14.98
CA ALA A 47 -1.07 -2.27 15.36
C ALA A 47 -0.02 -3.15 14.64
N SER A 48 0.24 -2.93 13.36
CA SER A 48 1.25 -3.65 12.60
C SER A 48 2.66 -3.34 13.09
N LEU A 49 2.99 -2.06 13.31
CA LEU A 49 4.29 -1.67 13.87
C LEU A 49 4.53 -2.24 15.29
N GLU A 50 3.48 -2.44 16.08
CA GLU A 50 3.58 -3.00 17.44
C GLU A 50 3.62 -4.53 17.49
N LYS A 51 2.94 -5.21 16.56
CA LYS A 51 2.66 -6.66 16.67
C LYS A 51 3.33 -7.51 15.60
N GLU A 52 3.76 -6.91 14.50
CA GLU A 52 4.27 -7.65 13.36
C GLU A 52 5.79 -7.48 13.23
N ASP A 53 6.49 -8.56 13.59
CA ASP A 53 7.94 -8.62 13.43
C ASP A 53 8.32 -8.42 11.97
N GLY A 54 9.09 -7.36 11.70
CA GLY A 54 9.58 -7.03 10.37
C GLY A 54 8.86 -5.87 9.70
N VAL A 55 7.72 -5.38 10.19
CA VAL A 55 7.16 -4.11 9.69
C VAL A 55 8.02 -2.96 10.21
N LEU A 56 8.70 -2.25 9.31
CA LEU A 56 9.62 -1.16 9.67
C LEU A 56 8.97 0.21 9.52
N CYS A 57 8.09 0.37 8.54
CA CYS A 57 7.47 1.66 8.23
C CYS A 57 6.14 1.44 7.51
N ILE A 58 5.12 2.21 7.92
CA ILE A 58 3.89 2.43 7.16
C ILE A 58 3.67 3.94 7.15
N HIS A 59 3.81 4.57 5.99
CA HIS A 59 3.79 6.02 5.85
C HIS A 59 2.77 6.48 4.79
N PRO A 60 1.57 6.91 5.23
CA PRO A 60 0.59 7.48 4.32
C PRO A 60 0.81 8.96 4.08
N THR A 61 0.53 9.40 2.85
CA THR A 61 0.42 10.80 2.44
C THR A 61 -0.90 11.03 1.75
N VAL A 62 -1.49 12.21 1.94
CA VAL A 62 -2.84 12.52 1.47
C VAL A 62 -2.82 13.68 0.49
N LYS A 63 -3.50 13.51 -0.65
CA LYS A 63 -3.71 14.56 -1.65
C LYS A 63 -5.14 14.53 -2.16
N GLY A 64 -5.98 15.43 -1.65
CA GLY A 64 -7.42 15.41 -1.93
C GLY A 64 -8.03 14.10 -1.42
N ASN A 65 -8.68 13.34 -2.31
CA ASN A 65 -9.24 12.02 -1.99
C ASN A 65 -8.27 10.86 -2.26
N HIS A 66 -7.02 11.14 -2.60
CA HIS A 66 -6.00 10.10 -2.81
C HIS A 66 -5.17 9.93 -1.54
N VAL A 67 -5.02 8.67 -1.11
CA VAL A 67 -4.08 8.25 -0.09
C VAL A 67 -2.98 7.44 -0.78
N ARG A 68 -1.73 7.85 -0.57
CA ARG A 68 -0.54 7.14 -1.07
C ARG A 68 0.23 6.61 0.10
N MET A 69 0.66 5.37 0.02
CA MET A 69 1.33 4.71 1.13
C MET A 69 2.66 4.12 0.69
N LEU A 70 3.68 4.35 1.51
CA LEU A 70 4.94 3.61 1.48
C LEU A 70 4.94 2.64 2.66
N GLU A 71 5.14 1.36 2.36
CA GLU A 71 5.37 0.32 3.37
C GLU A 71 6.76 -0.26 3.18
N VAL A 72 7.47 -0.45 4.29
CA VAL A 72 8.80 -1.07 4.30
C VAL A 72 8.77 -2.23 5.27
N GLU A 73 9.09 -3.41 4.78
CA GLU A 73 9.19 -4.64 5.56
C GLU A 73 10.60 -5.21 5.48
N ALA A 74 11.11 -5.69 6.62
CA ALA A 74 12.32 -6.46 6.67
C ALA A 74 12.11 -7.82 5.99
N ALA A 75 13.17 -8.30 5.35
CA ALA A 75 13.35 -9.61 4.73
C ALA A 75 12.75 -10.84 5.44
N TYR A 76 12.50 -10.76 6.75
CA TYR A 76 12.17 -11.92 7.55
C TYR A 76 10.66 -12.16 7.58
N GLN A 77 10.16 -12.90 6.58
CA GLN A 77 8.87 -13.62 6.62
C GLN A 77 7.76 -12.91 7.43
N ALA A 78 7.59 -11.59 7.25
CA ALA A 78 6.39 -10.92 7.69
C ALA A 78 5.30 -11.51 6.82
N HIS A 79 4.52 -12.42 7.41
CA HIS A 79 3.48 -13.16 6.71
C HIS A 79 2.30 -12.21 6.48
N PHE A 80 2.51 -11.19 5.64
CA PHE A 80 1.54 -10.13 5.38
C PHE A 80 0.66 -10.52 4.19
N LEU A 81 -0.32 -11.38 4.48
CA LEU A 81 -1.50 -11.55 3.65
C LEU A 81 -2.73 -11.15 4.46
N HIS A 82 -2.90 -9.86 4.67
CA HIS A 82 -4.23 -9.30 4.93
C HIS A 82 -4.28 -7.89 4.37
N TYR A 83 -4.49 -7.73 3.06
CA TYR A 83 -5.29 -6.65 2.49
C TYR A 83 -5.49 -6.88 0.98
N LYS A 84 -6.44 -7.77 0.66
CA LYS A 84 -7.17 -7.72 -0.61
C LYS A 84 -8.69 -7.69 -0.44
N ASN A 85 -9.23 -8.01 0.76
CA ASN A 85 -10.67 -8.28 0.91
C ASN A 85 -11.35 -7.66 2.13
N ALA A 86 -10.65 -6.95 3.02
CA ALA A 86 -11.29 -6.37 4.21
C ALA A 86 -11.73 -4.92 3.93
N LYS A 87 -13.01 -4.74 3.60
CA LYS A 87 -13.76 -3.46 3.52
C LYS A 87 -13.53 -2.62 2.26
N THR A 88 -13.97 -3.17 1.13
CA THR A 88 -13.98 -2.57 -0.22
C THR A 88 -14.95 -1.40 -0.40
N ASP A 89 -15.92 -1.20 0.49
CA ASP A 89 -17.08 -0.32 0.22
C ASP A 89 -16.74 1.17 0.17
N ARG A 90 -15.52 1.55 0.56
CA ARG A 90 -15.05 2.95 0.68
C ARG A 90 -13.92 3.29 -0.28
N ILE A 91 -13.36 2.29 -0.96
CA ILE A 91 -12.26 2.43 -1.91
C ILE A 91 -12.87 2.52 -3.30
N LYS A 92 -12.54 3.59 -4.01
CA LYS A 92 -12.95 3.80 -5.39
C LYS A 92 -12.01 3.11 -6.37
N SER A 93 -10.70 3.17 -6.11
CA SER A 93 -9.67 2.48 -6.91
C SER A 93 -8.40 2.21 -6.08
N LEU A 94 -7.64 1.19 -6.49
CA LEU A 94 -6.35 0.80 -5.92
C LEU A 94 -5.38 0.53 -7.07
N VAL A 95 -4.21 1.17 -7.03
CA VAL A 95 -3.12 1.02 -8.02
C VAL A 95 -1.82 0.68 -7.31
#